data_AF-A0A914Y8E7-F1
#
_entry.id   AF-A0A914Y8E7-F1
#
_cell.length_a   1.000
_cell.length_b   1.000
_cell.length_c   1.000
_cell.angle_alpha   90.00
_cell.angle_beta   90.00
_cell.angle_gamma   90.00
#
_symmetry.space_group_name_H-M   'P 1'
#
loop_
_entity.id
_entity.type
_entity.pdbx_description
1 polymer ?
#
loop_
_entity_poly.entity_id
_entity_poly.type
_entity_poly.pdbx_seq_one_letter_code
_entity_poly.pdbx_strand_id
1 'polypeptide(L)'
;MAAIEVITSQEKVVKLQKPNGEEYTVLVRVWNETVSNLTLMALGSSAPEILLSVIEIFGNNFEAGELGPGTIVGSAAFNLFVIVAICIYVIPEPEIRRIHRYDVFWVTVIWSSFAYVWLYLILAVFSPNVVEVI
;
A
#
# COMPACT_ATOMS: atom_id res chain seq x y z
N MET A 1 -6.23 -6.27 -16.89
CA MET A 1 -5.53 -4.98 -16.74
C MET A 1 -6.34 -3.77 -17.24
N ALA A 2 -7.65 -3.86 -17.50
CA ALA A 2 -8.42 -2.72 -18.02
C ALA A 2 -9.17 -1.89 -16.96
N ALA A 3 -9.41 -2.44 -15.76
CA ALA A 3 -10.27 -1.79 -14.76
C ALA A 3 -9.59 -0.61 -14.05
N ILE A 4 -8.30 -0.72 -13.71
CA ILE A 4 -7.57 0.36 -13.02
C ILE A 4 -7.38 1.56 -13.95
N GLU A 5 -7.01 1.31 -15.20
CA GLU A 5 -6.74 2.36 -16.20
C GLU A 5 -7.98 3.20 -16.54
N VAL A 6 -9.18 2.60 -16.54
CA VAL A 6 -10.46 3.29 -16.75
C VAL A 6 -10.89 4.11 -15.53
N ILE A 7 -10.53 3.68 -14.32
CA ILE A 7 -10.92 4.35 -13.07
C ILE A 7 -9.98 5.53 -12.73
N THR A 8 -8.70 5.45 -13.10
CA THR A 8 -7.68 6.45 -12.71
C THR A 8 -7.27 7.43 -13.81
N SER A 9 -7.70 7.23 -15.06
CA SER A 9 -7.34 8.14 -16.15
C SER A 9 -8.26 9.36 -16.19
N GLN A 10 -7.65 10.55 -16.13
CA GLN A 10 -8.28 11.78 -16.60
C GLN A 10 -7.79 12.06 -18.02
N GLU A 11 -8.72 12.36 -18.93
CA GLU A 11 -8.37 12.78 -20.27
C GLU A 11 -7.91 14.23 -20.23
N LYS A 12 -6.61 14.47 -20.44
CA LYS A 12 -6.07 15.82 -20.55
C LYS A 12 -5.92 16.16 -22.02
N VAL A 13 -6.58 17.23 -22.46
CA VAL A 13 -6.45 17.76 -23.82
C VAL A 13 -5.11 18.46 -23.91
N VAL A 14 -4.14 17.85 -24.59
CA VAL A 14 -2.82 18.47 -24.83
C VAL A 14 -2.84 19.07 -26.24
N LYS A 15 -2.58 20.37 -26.33
CA LYS A 15 -2.39 21.07 -27.60
C LYS A 15 -0.93 20.88 -28.02
N LEU A 16 -0.71 20.16 -29.10
CA LEU A 16 0.61 19.97 -29.69
C LEU A 16 0.68 20.75 -30.99
N GLN A 17 1.78 21.49 -31.18
CA GLN A 17 2.06 22.20 -32.44
C GLN A 17 2.85 21.28 -33.36
N LYS A 18 2.37 21.10 -34.60
CA LYS A 18 3.21 20.51 -35.66
C LYS A 18 4.33 21.47 -36.04
N PRO A 19 5.43 20.99 -36.65
CA PRO A 19 6.47 21.85 -37.24
C PRO A 19 5.95 22.81 -38.33
N ASN A 20 4.71 22.62 -38.81
CA ASN A 20 4.00 23.51 -39.74
C ASN A 20 3.11 24.59 -39.06
N GLY A 21 3.14 24.70 -37.72
CA GLY A 21 2.38 25.71 -36.97
C GLY A 21 0.91 25.39 -36.69
N GLU A 22 0.37 24.28 -37.22
CA GLU A 22 -1.00 23.82 -36.91
C GLU A 22 -1.07 23.20 -35.50
N GLU A 23 -1.98 23.71 -34.67
CA GLU A 23 -2.34 23.11 -33.37
C GLU A 23 -3.31 21.95 -33.58
N TYR A 24 -2.94 20.76 -33.11
CA TYR A 24 -3.86 19.64 -32.99
C TYR A 24 -4.04 19.29 -31.51
N THR A 25 -5.27 18.97 -31.13
CA THR A 25 -5.60 18.51 -29.78
C THR A 25 -5.57 17.00 -29.76
N VAL A 26 -4.73 16.43 -28.89
CA VAL A 26 -4.75 14.99 -28.61
C VAL A 26 -5.30 14.80 -27.21
N LEU A 27 -6.25 13.89 -27.07
CA LEU A 27 -6.68 13.38 -25.77
C LEU A 27 -5.60 12.43 -25.28
N VAL A 28 -4.79 12.87 -24.33
CA VAL A 28 -3.80 12.02 -23.67
C VAL A 28 -4.38 11.58 -22.34
N ARG A 29 -4.35 10.28 -22.07
CA ARG A 29 -4.77 9.72 -20.78
C ARG A 29 -3.68 9.98 -19.76
N VAL A 30 -4.01 10.76 -18.73
CA VAL A 30 -3.10 11.06 -17.62
C VAL A 30 -3.60 10.31 -16.39
N TRP A 31 -2.70 9.57 -15.75
CA TRP A 31 -2.99 8.88 -14.51
C TRP A 31 -3.11 9.88 -13.37
N ASN A 32 -4.00 9.62 -12.40
CA ASN A 32 -4.03 10.38 -11.16
C ASN A 32 -2.69 10.24 -10.43
N GLU A 33 -1.90 11.32 -10.44
CA GLU A 33 -0.55 11.36 -9.88
C GLU A 33 -0.53 10.98 -8.40
N THR A 34 -1.55 11.36 -7.62
CA THR A 34 -1.65 11.00 -6.20
C THR A 34 -1.81 9.50 -6.00
N VAL A 35 -2.70 8.86 -6.76
CA VAL A 35 -2.93 7.41 -6.65
C VAL A 35 -1.71 6.64 -7.12
N SER A 36 -1.10 7.05 -8.23
CA SER A 36 0.11 6.41 -8.76
C SER A 36 1.26 6.52 -7.77
N ASN A 37 1.50 7.70 -7.18
CA ASN A 37 2.60 7.91 -6.25
C ASN A 37 2.41 7.13 -4.94
N LEU A 38 1.21 7.18 -4.36
CA LEU A 38 0.91 6.45 -3.13
C LEU A 38 1.05 4.92 -3.33
N THR A 39 0.56 4.40 -4.46
CA THR A 39 0.61 2.96 -4.74
C THR A 39 2.04 2.49 -5.03
N LEU A 40 2.80 3.25 -5.83
CA LEU A 40 4.19 2.93 -6.15
C LEU A 40 5.07 3.00 -4.89
N MET A 41 4.85 4.01 -4.04
CA MET A 41 5.58 4.15 -2.78
C MET A 41 5.27 3.00 -1.81
N ALA A 42 3.99 2.61 -1.70
CA ALA A 42 3.58 1.47 -0.86
C ALA A 42 4.16 0.14 -1.35
N LEU A 43 4.13 -0.12 -2.67
CA LEU A 43 4.78 -1.28 -3.26
C LEU A 43 6.30 -1.26 -3.06
N GLY A 44 6.92 -0.11 -3.25
CA GLY A 44 8.36 0.07 -3.10
C GLY A 44 8.84 -0.16 -1.67
N SER A 45 8.09 0.32 -0.66
CA SER A 45 8.43 0.09 0.74
C SER A 45 8.29 -1.38 1.15
N SER A 46 7.33 -2.11 0.56
CA SER A 46 7.08 -3.52 0.90
C SER A 46 7.78 -4.56 0.02
N ALA A 47 8.42 -4.13 -1.07
CA ALA A 47 9.19 -5.02 -1.93
C ALA A 47 10.29 -5.82 -1.21
N PRO A 48 11.07 -5.25 -0.25
CA PRO A 48 12.08 -6.02 0.49
C PRO A 48 11.48 -7.14 1.34
N GLU A 49 10.32 -6.90 1.95
CA GLU A 49 9.63 -7.84 2.85
C GLU A 49 9.06 -9.02 2.06
N ILE A 50 8.47 -8.72 0.90
CA ILE A 50 8.00 -9.72 -0.06
C ILE A 50 9.19 -10.55 -0.56
N LEU A 51 10.30 -9.90 -0.92
CA LEU A 51 11.49 -10.60 -1.40
C LEU A 51 12.08 -11.53 -0.32
N LEU A 52 12.13 -11.09 0.94
CA LEU A 52 12.60 -11.90 2.06
C LEU A 52 11.76 -13.17 2.22
N SER A 53 10.43 -13.01 2.18
CA SER A 53 9.49 -14.13 2.28
C SER A 53 9.64 -15.11 1.11
N VAL A 54 9.86 -14.60 -0.10
CA VAL A 54 10.11 -15.43 -1.29
C VAL A 54 11.43 -16.19 -1.16
N ILE A 55 12.52 -15.51 -0.78
CA ILE A 55 13.84 -16.15 -0.62
C ILE A 55 13.79 -17.24 0.45
N GLU A 56 13.08 -17.03 1.55
CA GLU A 56 12.91 -18.02 2.61
C GLU A 56 12.21 -19.28 2.10
N ILE A 57 11.09 -19.13 1.39
CA ILE A 57 10.34 -20.26 0.80
C ILE A 57 11.23 -21.04 -0.17
N PHE A 58 11.96 -20.36 -1.06
CA PHE A 58 12.88 -21.03 -1.99
C PHE A 58 14.07 -21.70 -1.29
N GLY A 59 14.55 -21.14 -0.18
CA GLY A 59 15.64 -21.71 0.62
C GLY A 59 15.23 -22.94 1.42
N ASN A 60 13.96 -23.05 1.81
CA ASN A 60 13.41 -24.09 2.67
C ASN A 60 12.59 -25.15 1.89
N ASN A 61 12.98 -25.51 0.67
CA ASN A 61 12.28 -26.51 -0.16
C ASN A 61 10.77 -26.23 -0.36
N PHE A 62 10.39 -24.96 -0.50
CA PHE A 62 9.00 -24.49 -0.58
C PHE A 62 8.19 -24.54 0.72
N GLU A 63 8.83 -24.77 1.86
CA GLU A 63 8.21 -24.57 3.18
C GLU A 63 8.42 -23.12 3.63
N ALA A 64 7.35 -22.38 3.93
CA ALA A 64 7.50 -21.07 4.56
C ALA A 64 7.96 -21.25 6.02
N GLY A 65 9.05 -20.57 6.36
CA GLY A 65 9.54 -20.50 7.73
C GLY A 65 8.81 -19.44 8.54
N GLU A 66 9.25 -19.27 9.78
CA GLU A 66 8.67 -18.29 10.71
C GLU A 66 9.04 -16.83 10.37
N LEU A 67 10.10 -16.63 9.58
CA LEU A 67 10.67 -15.30 9.33
C LEU A 67 9.75 -14.43 8.46
N GLY A 68 9.14 -15.01 7.43
CA GLY A 68 8.23 -14.35 6.50
C GLY A 68 6.98 -13.80 7.18
N PRO A 69 6.15 -14.65 7.82
CA PRO A 69 4.97 -14.20 8.56
C PRO A 69 5.31 -13.20 9.66
N GLY A 70 6.38 -13.45 10.42
CA GLY A 70 6.83 -12.53 11.48
C GLY A 70 7.21 -11.14 10.96
N THR A 71 7.91 -11.08 9.83
CA THR A 71 8.33 -9.83 9.19
C THR A 71 7.15 -9.05 8.62
N ILE A 72 6.21 -9.72 7.94
CA ILE A 72 5.02 -9.07 7.34
C ILE A 72 4.14 -8.46 8.44
N VAL A 73 3.82 -9.24 9.48
CA VAL A 73 2.95 -8.80 10.57
C VAL A 73 3.61 -7.68 11.38
N GLY A 74 4.91 -7.81 11.65
CA GLY A 74 5.70 -6.80 12.36
C GLY A 74 5.80 -5.48 11.60
N SER A 75 6.08 -5.52 10.30
CA SER A 75 6.16 -4.32 9.46
C SER A 75 4.82 -3.58 9.38
N ALA A 76 3.72 -4.32 9.18
CA ALA A 76 2.38 -3.72 9.19
C ALA A 76 2.06 -3.03 10.52
N ALA A 77 2.51 -3.59 11.65
CA ALA A 77 2.25 -3.03 12.98
C ALA A 77 3.09 -1.76 13.20
N PHE A 78 4.34 -1.79 12.75
CA PHE A 78 5.24 -0.63 12.78
C PHE A 78 4.68 0.54 11.95
N ASN A 79 4.15 0.26 10.75
CA ASN A 79 3.53 1.26 9.89
C ASN A 79 2.28 1.88 10.54
N LEU A 80 1.43 1.07 11.16
CA LEU A 80 0.19 1.56 11.77
C LEU A 80 0.44 2.39 13.03
N PHE A 81 1.35 1.96 13.91
CA PHE A 81 1.54 2.61 15.21
C PHE A 81 2.67 3.63 15.21
N VAL A 82 3.85 3.26 14.72
CA VAL A 82 5.06 4.08 14.85
C VAL A 82 5.11 5.16 13.78
N ILE A 83 4.94 4.79 12.50
CA ILE A 83 5.01 5.77 11.41
C ILE A 83 3.89 6.80 11.53
N VAL A 84 2.65 6.38 11.79
CA VAL A 84 1.53 7.31 12.00
C VAL A 84 1.79 8.26 13.18
N ALA A 85 2.31 7.76 14.30
CA ALA A 85 2.65 8.61 15.44
C ALA A 85 3.72 9.66 15.09
N ILE A 86 4.78 9.27 14.37
CA ILE A 86 5.81 10.19 13.89
C ILE A 86 5.23 11.21 12.91
N CYS A 87 4.36 10.78 11.98
CA CYS A 87 3.71 11.69 11.02
C CYS A 87 2.86 12.76 11.71
N ILE A 88 2.25 12.45 12.85
CA ILE A 88 1.50 13.42 13.66
C ILE A 88 2.47 14.32 14.45
N TYR A 89 3.53 13.75 15.03
CA TYR A 89 4.49 14.47 15.87
C TYR A 89 5.33 15.49 15.09
N VAL A 90 5.68 15.21 13.84
CA VAL A 90 6.56 16.06 13.01
C VAL A 90 5.84 17.31 12.48
N ILE A 91 4.53 17.45 12.66
CA ILE A 91 3.78 18.60 12.18
C ILE A 91 4.23 19.86 12.95
N PRO A 92 4.83 20.86 12.28
CA PRO A 92 5.34 22.05 12.95
C PRO A 92 4.19 22.97 13.39
N GLU A 93 4.24 23.47 14.62
CA GLU A 93 3.35 24.54 15.07
C GLU A 93 3.67 25.85 14.33
N PRO A 94 2.69 26.67 13.90
CA PRO A 94 1.24 26.63 14.17
C PRO A 94 0.39 25.92 13.09
N GLU A 95 1.00 25.08 12.26
CA GLU A 95 0.35 24.48 11.09
C GLU A 95 -0.64 23.38 11.51
N ILE A 96 -1.95 23.62 11.37
CA ILE A 96 -2.98 22.64 11.71
C ILE A 96 -3.31 21.82 10.45
N ARG A 97 -2.87 20.56 10.40
CA ARG A 97 -3.26 19.62 9.35
C ARG A 97 -4.48 18.82 9.77
N ARG A 98 -5.56 18.91 8.97
CA ARG A 98 -6.78 18.11 9.16
C ARG A 98 -6.86 16.98 8.14
N ILE A 99 -7.32 15.82 8.60
CA ILE A 99 -7.62 14.69 7.73
C ILE A 99 -8.87 15.05 6.92
N HIS A 100 -8.73 15.23 5.60
CA HIS A 100 -9.83 15.64 4.74
C HIS A 100 -10.89 14.53 4.54
N ARG A 101 -10.49 13.26 4.67
CA ARG A 101 -11.30 12.06 4.40
C ARG A 101 -11.35 11.13 5.61
N TYR A 102 -12.20 11.47 6.58
CA TYR A 102 -12.39 10.70 7.81
C TYR A 102 -13.02 9.33 7.56
N ASP A 103 -13.85 9.21 6.54
CA ASP A 103 -14.49 7.98 6.07
C ASP A 103 -13.45 6.92 5.70
N VAL A 104 -12.47 7.30 4.87
CA VAL A 104 -11.41 6.39 4.44
C VAL A 104 -10.53 5.99 5.63
N PHE A 105 -10.21 6.94 6.51
CA PHE A 105 -9.40 6.66 7.70
C PHE A 105 -10.03 5.60 8.60
N TRP A 106 -11.32 5.73 8.92
CA TRP A 106 -12.02 4.76 9.77
C TRP A 106 -12.15 3.39 9.11
N VAL A 107 -12.43 3.33 7.81
CA VAL A 107 -12.46 2.07 7.07
C VAL A 107 -11.11 1.36 7.14
N THR A 108 -10.01 2.09 6.93
CA THR A 108 -8.65 1.53 7.04
C THR A 108 -8.36 1.03 8.44
N VAL A 109 -8.64 1.82 9.49
CA VAL A 109 -8.40 1.41 10.88
C VAL A 109 -9.19 0.15 11.24
N ILE A 110 -10.48 0.08 10.90
CA ILE A 110 -11.33 -1.07 11.21
C ILE A 110 -10.83 -2.34 10.53
N TRP A 111 -10.54 -2.28 9.22
CA TRP A 111 -10.05 -3.44 8.48
C TRP A 111 -8.66 -3.89 8.91
N SER A 112 -7.76 -2.95 9.20
CA SER A 112 -6.43 -3.27 9.73
C SER A 112 -6.52 -3.91 11.11
N SER A 113 -7.31 -3.35 12.04
CA SER A 113 -7.51 -3.96 13.36
C SER A 113 -8.18 -5.32 13.27
N PHE A 114 -9.18 -5.49 12.40
CA PHE A 114 -9.82 -6.78 12.16
C PHE A 114 -8.81 -7.82 11.67
N ALA A 115 -7.91 -7.46 10.73
CA ALA A 115 -6.88 -8.36 10.26
C ALA A 115 -5.95 -8.86 11.39
N TYR A 116 -5.57 -7.99 12.33
CA TYR A 116 -4.78 -8.39 13.50
C TYR A 116 -5.56 -9.28 14.47
N VAL A 117 -6.83 -8.96 14.74
CA VAL A 117 -7.68 -9.80 15.59
C VAL A 117 -7.88 -11.16 14.96
N TRP A 118 -8.12 -11.21 13.65
CA TRP A 118 -8.24 -12.45 12.90
C TRP A 118 -6.95 -13.26 12.94
N LEU A 119 -5.80 -12.62 12.72
CA LEU A 119 -4.48 -13.25 12.85
C LEU A 119 -4.26 -13.85 14.26
N TYR A 120 -4.64 -13.10 15.30
CA TYR A 120 -4.56 -13.61 16.66
C TYR A 120 -5.48 -14.81 16.89
N LEU A 121 -6.72 -14.76 16.38
CA LEU A 121 -7.67 -15.86 16.49
C LEU A 121 -7.16 -17.13 15.80
N ILE A 122 -6.54 -17.03 14.62
CA ILE A 122 -5.98 -18.21 13.95
C ILE A 122 -4.83 -18.81 14.78
N LEU A 123 -3.92 -17.99 15.29
CA LEU A 123 -2.74 -18.45 16.04
C LEU A 123 -3.06 -18.96 17.44
N ALA A 124 -4.08 -18.42 18.10
CA ALA A 124 -4.39 -18.72 19.50
C ALA A 124 -5.58 -19.67 19.69
N VAL A 125 -6.55 -19.68 18.77
CA VAL A 125 -7.81 -20.42 18.92
C VAL A 125 -7.94 -21.57 17.92
N PHE A 126 -7.62 -21.35 16.65
CA PHE A 126 -7.85 -22.35 15.60
C PHE A 126 -6.67 -23.31 15.41
N SER A 127 -5.44 -22.82 15.41
CA SER A 127 -4.21 -23.63 15.28
C SER A 127 -3.17 -23.20 16.33
N PRO A 128 -3.37 -23.55 17.61
CA PRO A 128 -2.53 -23.07 18.70
C PRO A 128 -1.07 -23.46 18.50
N ASN A 129 -0.20 -22.45 18.37
CA ASN A 129 1.25 -22.57 18.16
C ASN A 129 1.68 -23.37 16.91
N VAL A 130 0.80 -23.52 15.93
CA VAL A 130 1.16 -24.11 14.63
C VAL A 130 0.72 -23.13 13.54
N VAL A 131 1.69 -22.51 12.89
CA VAL A 131 1.45 -21.89 11.58
C VAL A 131 1.45 -23.06 10.60
N GLU A 132 0.26 -23.58 10.24
CA GLU A 132 0.16 -24.53 9.13
C GLU A 132 0.49 -23.78 7.85
N VAL A 133 1.78 -23.80 7.53
CA VAL A 133 2.28 -23.46 6.21
C VAL A 133 2.14 -24.72 5.37
N ILE A 134 1.04 -24.82 4.65
CA ILE A 134 0.91 -25.83 3.58
C ILE A 134 1.61 -25.30 2.33
#